data_AF-A0AAD7HZA3-F1
#
_entry.id   AF-A0AAD7HZA3-F1
#
_cell.length_a   1.000
_cell.length_b   1.000
_cell.length_c   1.000
_cell.angle_alpha   90.00
_cell.angle_beta   90.00
_cell.angle_gamma   90.00
#
_symmetry.space_group_name_H-M   'P 1'
#
loop_
_entity.id
_entity.type
_entity.pdbx_description
1 polymer ?
#
loop_
_entity_poly.entity_id
_entity_poly.type
_entity_poly.pdbx_seq_one_letter_code
_entity_poly.pdbx_strand_id
1 'polypeptide(L)' 'SSNGYAFLAIVAHYITNDGRLEEMSIDFREIVGEHSGENMADAVWETLTKYGLDDRQASVRIDRRALLQ' A
#
# COMPACT_ATOMS: atom_id res chain seq x y z
N SER A 1 -18.78 -1.64 6.64
CA SER A 1 -18.53 -0.83 7.84
C SER A 1 -18.63 0.63 7.43
N SER A 2 -19.54 1.38 8.05
CA SER A 2 -19.94 2.74 7.67
C SER A 2 -19.03 3.79 8.32
N ASN A 3 -17.83 3.94 7.78
CA ASN A 3 -16.96 5.07 8.06
C ASN A 3 -16.36 5.49 6.71
N GLY A 4 -16.86 6.60 6.16
CA GLY A 4 -16.60 7.09 4.80
C GLY A 4 -15.17 7.61 4.55
N TYR A 5 -14.22 7.23 5.39
CA TYR A 5 -12.81 7.55 5.29
C TYR A 5 -12.01 6.29 5.64
N ALA A 6 -11.59 5.52 4.62
CA ALA A 6 -10.61 4.47 4.82
C ALA A 6 -9.27 4.91 4.23
N PHE A 7 -8.22 4.78 5.02
CA PHE A 7 -6.86 5.01 4.55
C PHE A 7 -6.19 3.67 4.24
N LEU A 8 -5.47 3.66 3.13
CA LEU A 8 -4.65 2.56 2.66
C LEU A 8 -3.18 2.95 2.82
N ALA A 9 -2.49 2.24 3.70
CA ALA A 9 -1.04 2.33 3.78
C ALA A 9 -0.43 1.25 2.87
N ILE A 10 0.43 1.68 1.95
CA ILE A 10 1.19 0.78 1.09
C ILE A 10 2.62 0.72 1.65
N VAL A 11 3.02 -0.48 2.04
CA VAL A 11 4.29 -0.72 2.72
C VAL A 11 5.10 -1.77 1.96
N ALA A 12 6.30 -1.41 1.51
CA ALA A 12 7.23 -2.36 0.91
C ALA A 12 8.10 -2.99 1.98
N HIS A 13 8.27 -4.30 1.86
CA HIS A 13 9.29 -5.05 2.56
C HIS A 13 10.35 -5.46 1.54
N TYR A 14 11.62 -5.22 1.86
CA TYR A 14 12.71 -5.58 0.97
C TYR A 14 13.95 -6.02 1.77
N ILE A 15 14.79 -6.83 1.12
CA ILE A 15 16.08 -7.22 1.67
C ILE A 15 17.14 -6.27 1.10
N THR A 16 17.91 -5.65 1.98
CA THR A 16 19.05 -4.81 1.62
C THR A 16 20.24 -5.65 1.17
N ASN A 17 21.24 -5.01 0.56
CA ASN A 17 22.44 -5.71 0.08
C ASN A 17 23.26 -6.38 1.19
N ASP A 18 23.11 -5.94 2.45
CA ASP A 18 23.69 -6.55 3.64
C ASP A 18 22.80 -7.63 4.27
N GLY A 19 21.73 -8.04 3.59
CA GLY A 19 20.87 -9.16 3.99
C GLY A 19 19.86 -8.82 5.09
N ARG A 20 19.58 -7.54 5.32
CA ARG A 20 18.63 -7.11 6.35
C ARG A 20 17.25 -6.91 5.75
N LEU A 21 16.22 -7.37 6.46
CA LEU A 21 14.84 -7.04 6.14
C LEU A 21 14.53 -5.64 6.63
N GLU A 22 14.18 -4.75 5.70
CA GLU A 22 13.78 -3.38 5.99
C GLU A 22 12.35 -3.14 5.47
N GLU A 23 11.67 -2.19 6.12
CA GLU A 23 10.31 -1.76 5.80
C GLU A 23 10.33 -0.29 5.39
N MET A 24 9.59 0.06 4.32
CA MET A 24 9.42 1.44 3.89
C MET A 24 7.96 1.72 3.54
N SER A 25 7.38 2.75 4.16
CA SER A 25 6.08 3.29 3.75
C SER A 25 6.25 4.00 2.40
N ILE A 26 5.54 3.51 1.38
CA ILE A 26 5.64 4.02 0.00
C ILE A 26 4.58 5.09 -0.25
N ASP A 27 3.35 4.84 0.21
CA ASP A 27 2.25 5.78 0.00
C ASP A 27 1.18 5.61 1.08
N PHE A 28 0.41 6.67 1.29
CA PHE A 28 -0.74 6.71 2.18
C PHE A 28 -1.90 7.35 1.43
N ARG A 29 -2.86 6.53 1.01
CA ARG A 29 -3.96 6.97 0.15
C ARG A 29 -5.29 6.87 0.87
N GLU A 30 -6.09 7.92 0.76
CA GLU A 30 -7.49 7.87 1.12
C GLU A 30 -8.25 7.10 0.02
N ILE A 31 -8.94 6.04 0.40
CA ILE A 31 -9.87 5.33 -0.48
C ILE A 31 -11.22 6.02 -0.35
N VAL A 32 -11.54 6.85 -1.35
CA VAL A 32 -12.83 7.53 -1.46
C VAL A 32 -13.78 6.64 -2.28
N GLY A 33 -14.86 6.15 -1.66
CA GLY A 33 -15.90 5.36 -2.35
C GLY A 33 -16.07 3.93 -1.81
N GLU A 34 -16.64 3.04 -2.62
CA GLU A 34 -16.85 1.65 -2.22
C GLU A 34 -15.49 0.95 -2.01
N HIS A 35 -15.25 0.41 -0.82
CA HIS A 35 -13.98 -0.24 -0.47
C HIS A 35 -13.84 -1.63 -1.11
N SER A 36 -14.14 -1.74 -2.42
CA SER A 36 -14.01 -2.94 -3.22
C SER A 36 -12.53 -3.33 -3.35
N GLY A 37 -12.29 -4.62 -3.57
CA GLY A 37 -10.92 -5.13 -3.81
C GLY A 37 -10.25 -4.51 -5.02
N GLU A 38 -11.05 -4.14 -6.04
CA GLU A 38 -10.58 -3.53 -7.29
C GLU A 38 -10.02 -2.12 -7.07
N ASN A 39 -10.73 -1.26 -6.33
CA ASN A 39 -10.25 0.09 -6.02
C ASN A 39 -8.94 0.07 -5.22
N MET A 40 -8.77 -0.93 -4.35
CA MET A 40 -7.52 -1.13 -3.61
C MET A 40 -6.39 -1.63 -4.52
N ALA A 41 -6.68 -2.54 -5.45
CA ALA A 41 -5.70 -3.05 -6.39
C ALA A 41 -5.19 -1.96 -7.34
N ASP A 42 -6.09 -1.12 -7.85
CA ASP A 42 -5.74 0.02 -8.72
C ASP A 42 -4.86 1.03 -7.97
N ALA A 43 -5.21 1.38 -6.74
CA ALA A 43 -4.42 2.29 -5.91
C ALA A 43 -3.00 1.74 -5.64
N VAL A 44 -2.87 0.42 -5.47
CA VAL A 44 -1.57 -0.24 -5.29
C VAL A 44 -0.78 -0.25 -6.59
N TRP A 45 -1.42 -0.59 -7.71
CA TRP A 45 -0.77 -0.62 -9.02
C TRP A 45 -0.26 0.76 -9.46
N GLU A 46 -1.06 1.81 -9.27
CA GLU A 46 -0.64 3.19 -9.52
C GLU A 46 0.56 3.59 -8.66
N THR A 47 0.57 3.16 -7.39
CA THR A 47 1.67 3.45 -6.46
C THR A 47 2.95 2.75 -6.91
N LEU A 48 2.87 1.46 -7.27
CA LEU A 48 4.04 0.72 -7.76
C LEU A 48 4.60 1.32 -9.04
N THR A 49 3.72 1.68 -9.98
CA THR A 49 4.11 2.33 -11.24
C THR A 49 4.76 3.70 -10.99
N LYS A 50 4.18 4.53 -10.10
CA LYS A 50 4.71 5.86 -9.76
C LYS A 50 6.14 5.81 -9.23
N TYR A 51 6.50 4.77 -8.47
CA TYR A 51 7.82 4.61 -7.89
C TYR A 51 8.74 3.67 -8.70
N GLY A 52 8.31 3.21 -9.88
CA GLY A 52 9.10 2.31 -10.73
C GLY A 52 9.40 0.96 -10.05
N LEU A 53 8.45 0.47 -9.25
CA LEU A 53 8.54 -0.78 -8.49
C LEU A 53 7.80 -1.94 -9.19
N ASP A 54 7.21 -1.69 -10.35
CA ASP A 54 6.42 -2.62 -11.16
C ASP A 54 7.25 -3.81 -11.71
N ASP A 55 8.56 -3.63 -11.89
CA ASP A 55 9.49 -4.66 -12.38
C ASP A 55 10.46 -5.18 -11.29
N ARG A 56 10.23 -4.83 -10.02
CA ARG A 56 11.05 -5.33 -8.89
C ARG A 56 10.36 -6.48 -8.19
N GLN A 57 11.10 -7.55 -7.88
CA GLN A 57 10.67 -8.58 -6.95
C GLN A 57 10.64 -8.02 -5.51
N ALA A 58 9.61 -7.23 -5.22
CA ALA A 58 9.32 -6.71 -3.89
C ALA A 58 8.03 -7.35 -3.38
N SER A 59 8.01 -7.80 -2.13
CA SER A 59 6.77 -8.20 -1.48
C SER A 59 6.06 -6.95 -0.98
N VAL A 60 4.87 -6.69 -1.53
CA VAL A 60 4.03 -5.54 -1.16
C VAL A 60 3.01 -6.01 -0.14
N ARG A 61 3.00 -5.38 1.04
CA ARG A 61 1.95 -5.59 2.04
C ARG A 61 1.06 -4.37 2.05
N ILE A 62 -0.24 -4.63 1.98
CA ILE A 62 -1.29 -3.62 2.06
C ILE A 62 -1.86 -3.71 3.47
N ASP A 63 -1.73 -2.63 4.25
CA ASP A 63 -2.34 -2.56 5.58
C ASP A 63 -3.53 -1.60 5.56
N ARG A 64 -4.66 -2.07 6.09
CA ARG A 64 -5.87 -1.29 6.30
C ARG A 64 -5.98 -1.00 7.79
N ARG A 65 -5.53 0.19 8.21
CA ARG A 65 -5.84 0.71 9.54
C ARG A 65 -7.14 1.51 9.52
N ALA A 66 -8.15 1.03 10.24
CA ALA A 66 -9.26 1.88 10.64
C ALA A 66 -8.75 2.80 11.76
N LEU A 67 -8.59 4.10 11.46
CA LEU A 67 -8.42 5.10 12.51
C LEU A 67 -9.79 5.26 13.18
N LEU A 68 -9.95 4.62 14.35
CA LEU A 68 -11.05 4.93 15.25
C LEU A 68 -10.77 6.34 15.79
N GLN A 69 -11.53 7.33 15.30
CA GLN A 69 -11.67 8.62 15.98
C GLN A 69 -12.77 8.51 17.03
#